data_AF-A0A1B2DGA1-F1
#
_entry.id   AF-A0A1B2DGA1-F1
#
_cell.length_a   1.000
_cell.length_b   1.000
_cell.length_c   1.000
_cell.angle_alpha   90.00
_cell.angle_beta   90.00
_cell.angle_gamma   90.00
#
_symmetry.space_group_name_H-M   'P 1'
#
loop_
_entity.id
_entity.type
_entity.pdbx_description
1 polymer ?
#
loop_
_entity_poly.entity_id
_entity_poly.type
_entity_poly.pdbx_seq_one_letter_code
_entity_poly.pdbx_strand_id
1 'polypeptide(L)'
;MMQASKSGNIAAIKTLISEGMDLNDSNNPAIVTASKQGKRPVFEFLLEQGADINAVNHVGSSALSHAVSWGNAKAAEALLALGINVALHGGLALRGAAGGRLDLVKMLVEAGAPVNFNEPDMVRPYGGTPLQAAAGIGHLPIVRYLLEAGADPAIKDSYGERAYTDAKRYKHKEVMELIYSYEPKELHDFDNRAAQLKKAGLPAAIIRDLGETSSRVEMPDCEQVSYIEFGSVLDVSELEYGGLKLLNLLADMDNYSSLGMFVWVPAHKKFASYDVEHQELMLLPDATWAKLRKKPGVFIDRILNGEYEPEARAD
;
A
#
# COMPACT_ATOMS: atom_id res chain seq x y z
N MET A 1 -31.83 -9.80 4.51
CA MET A 1 -30.72 -10.16 5.42
C MET A 1 -29.84 -8.95 5.81
N MET A 2 -29.23 -8.26 4.85
CA MET A 2 -28.22 -7.22 5.06
C MET A 2 -28.59 -6.13 6.10
N GLN A 3 -29.73 -5.43 5.91
CA GLN A 3 -30.11 -4.34 6.81
C GLN A 3 -30.42 -4.79 8.24
N ALA A 4 -31.00 -5.99 8.40
CA ALA A 4 -31.27 -6.57 9.72
C ALA A 4 -29.95 -6.94 10.44
N SER A 5 -29.00 -7.53 9.71
CA SER A 5 -27.66 -7.85 10.23
C SER A 5 -26.89 -6.60 10.63
N LYS A 6 -26.86 -5.58 9.75
CA LYS A 6 -26.19 -4.30 9.99
C LYS A 6 -26.71 -3.58 11.23
N SER A 7 -28.01 -3.66 11.51
CA SER A 7 -28.64 -3.05 12.69
C SER A 7 -28.59 -3.94 13.94
N GLY A 8 -28.13 -5.20 13.82
CA GLY A 8 -28.13 -6.17 14.91
C GLY A 8 -29.52 -6.61 15.38
N ASN A 9 -30.55 -6.46 14.52
CA ASN A 9 -31.92 -6.82 14.87
C ASN A 9 -32.12 -8.35 14.77
N ILE A 10 -31.82 -9.06 15.86
CA ILE A 10 -31.95 -10.52 15.96
C ILE A 10 -33.35 -11.01 15.57
N ALA A 11 -34.42 -10.31 15.97
CA ALA A 11 -35.78 -10.71 15.63
C ALA A 11 -36.02 -10.67 14.11
N ALA A 12 -35.57 -9.61 13.44
CA ALA A 12 -35.65 -9.51 11.99
C ALA A 12 -34.76 -10.55 11.28
N ILE A 13 -33.54 -10.80 11.78
CA ILE A 13 -32.66 -11.84 11.24
C ILE A 13 -33.36 -13.21 11.35
N LYS A 14 -33.96 -13.53 12.50
CA LYS A 14 -34.70 -14.78 12.72
C LYS A 14 -35.85 -14.97 11.73
N THR A 15 -36.66 -13.93 11.50
CA THR A 15 -37.75 -13.99 10.50
C THR A 15 -37.19 -14.25 9.10
N LEU A 16 -36.14 -13.53 8.71
CA LEU A 16 -35.54 -13.67 7.38
C LEU A 16 -34.93 -15.07 7.15
N ILE A 17 -34.32 -15.68 8.17
CA ILE A 17 -33.87 -17.08 8.09
C ILE A 17 -35.06 -18.01 7.87
N SER A 18 -36.17 -17.82 8.58
CA SER A 18 -37.38 -18.65 8.41
C SER A 18 -38.04 -18.51 7.02
N GLU A 19 -37.80 -17.39 6.34
CA GLU A 19 -38.21 -17.14 4.95
C GLU A 19 -37.21 -17.71 3.92
N GLY A 20 -36.15 -18.39 4.37
CA GLY A 20 -35.17 -19.05 3.51
C GLY A 20 -34.04 -18.14 3.03
N MET A 21 -33.82 -16.97 3.65
CA MET A 21 -32.66 -16.14 3.33
C MET A 21 -31.35 -16.80 3.78
N ASP A 22 -30.39 -16.86 2.86
CA ASP A 22 -29.06 -17.39 3.14
C ASP A 22 -28.26 -16.46 4.05
N LEU A 23 -27.73 -17.01 5.16
CA LEU A 23 -26.84 -16.31 6.08
C LEU A 23 -25.42 -16.18 5.54
N ASN A 24 -25.03 -17.09 4.66
CA ASN A 24 -23.69 -17.21 4.10
C ASN A 24 -23.65 -16.75 2.63
N ASP A 25 -24.54 -15.82 2.25
CA ASP A 25 -24.53 -15.18 0.93
C ASP A 25 -23.12 -14.73 0.58
N SER A 26 -22.57 -15.25 -0.53
CA SER A 26 -21.17 -15.03 -0.92
C SER A 26 -20.80 -13.56 -1.13
N ASN A 27 -21.77 -12.69 -1.44
CA ASN A 27 -21.50 -11.27 -1.63
C ASN A 27 -21.53 -10.49 -0.32
N ASN A 28 -22.47 -10.84 0.59
CA ASN A 28 -22.70 -10.14 1.85
C ASN A 28 -23.07 -11.12 2.98
N PRO A 29 -22.11 -11.91 3.49
CA PRO A 29 -22.39 -12.79 4.62
C PRO A 29 -22.94 -11.99 5.80
N ALA A 30 -23.97 -12.53 6.46
CA ALA A 30 -24.67 -11.85 7.54
C ALA A 30 -23.71 -11.43 8.66
N ILE A 31 -22.74 -12.29 8.99
CA ILE A 31 -21.74 -12.03 10.03
C ILE A 31 -20.80 -10.87 9.68
N VAL A 32 -20.38 -10.75 8.41
CA VAL A 32 -19.56 -9.62 7.94
C VAL A 32 -20.35 -8.33 8.00
N THR A 33 -21.61 -8.37 7.57
CA THR A 33 -22.51 -7.21 7.58
C THR A 33 -22.81 -6.74 9.01
N ALA A 34 -22.95 -7.67 9.95
CA ALA A 34 -23.17 -7.36 11.35
C ALA A 34 -21.97 -6.63 11.97
N SER A 35 -20.74 -6.82 11.50
CA SER A 35 -19.53 -6.19 12.07
C SER A 35 -19.53 -4.67 12.12
N LYS A 36 -20.35 -4.00 11.31
CA LYS A 36 -20.44 -2.54 11.32
C LYS A 36 -20.98 -1.96 12.64
N GLN A 37 -22.01 -2.57 13.24
CA GLN A 37 -22.64 -2.09 14.48
C GLN A 37 -22.96 -3.20 15.48
N GLY A 38 -22.84 -4.45 15.06
CA GLY A 38 -23.15 -5.64 15.81
C GLY A 38 -22.32 -5.73 17.08
N LYS A 39 -22.95 -6.30 18.09
CA LYS A 39 -22.33 -6.66 19.36
C LYS A 39 -22.26 -8.17 19.45
N ARG A 40 -21.48 -8.67 20.41
CA ARG A 40 -21.32 -10.10 20.69
C ARG A 40 -22.60 -10.95 20.59
N PRO A 41 -23.77 -10.56 21.15
CA PRO A 41 -24.98 -11.38 21.05
C PRO A 41 -25.50 -11.59 19.63
N VAL A 42 -25.25 -10.65 18.72
CA VAL A 42 -25.64 -10.79 17.30
C VAL A 42 -24.78 -11.84 16.63
N PHE A 43 -23.47 -11.83 16.90
CA PHE A 43 -22.56 -12.84 16.36
C PHE A 43 -22.85 -14.22 16.93
N GLU A 44 -23.05 -14.33 18.24
CA GLU A 44 -23.44 -15.60 18.90
C GLU A 44 -24.70 -16.18 18.27
N PHE A 45 -25.75 -15.36 18.11
CA PHE A 45 -26.98 -15.78 17.43
C PHE A 45 -26.72 -16.24 15.98
N LEU A 46 -25.96 -15.47 15.20
CA LEU A 46 -25.65 -15.84 13.81
C LEU A 46 -24.90 -17.18 13.73
N LEU A 47 -23.93 -17.41 14.61
CA LEU A 47 -23.16 -18.65 14.69
C LEU A 47 -24.04 -19.84 15.10
N GLU A 48 -24.95 -19.65 16.06
CA GLU A 48 -25.96 -20.65 16.45
C GLU A 48 -26.88 -21.03 15.27
N GLN A 49 -27.13 -20.10 14.35
CA GLN A 49 -27.90 -20.34 13.13
C GLN A 49 -27.05 -20.87 11.95
N GLY A 50 -25.76 -21.15 12.16
CA GLY A 50 -24.87 -21.73 11.15
C GLY A 50 -24.19 -20.73 10.22
N ALA A 51 -24.07 -19.46 10.62
CA ALA A 51 -23.19 -18.52 9.90
C ALA A 51 -21.72 -18.96 9.99
N ASP A 52 -20.98 -18.85 8.89
CA ASP A 52 -19.55 -19.09 8.87
C ASP A 52 -18.78 -17.86 9.36
N ILE A 53 -18.08 -17.99 10.50
CA ILE A 53 -17.28 -16.91 11.09
C ILE A 53 -16.14 -16.42 10.19
N ASN A 54 -15.65 -17.28 9.29
CA ASN A 54 -14.53 -17.00 8.39
C ASN A 54 -14.99 -16.59 6.99
N ALA A 55 -16.29 -16.39 6.79
CA ALA A 55 -16.82 -15.90 5.53
C ALA A 55 -16.21 -14.53 5.18
N VAL A 56 -15.97 -14.33 3.89
CA VAL A 56 -15.55 -13.06 3.32
C VAL A 56 -16.60 -12.56 2.34
N ASN A 57 -16.76 -11.25 2.24
CA ASN A 57 -17.64 -10.64 1.25
C ASN A 57 -16.97 -10.56 -0.14
N HIS A 58 -17.69 -10.03 -1.14
CA HIS A 58 -17.21 -9.89 -2.51
C HIS A 58 -15.92 -9.05 -2.70
N VAL A 59 -15.50 -8.28 -1.69
CA VAL A 59 -14.23 -7.53 -1.68
C VAL A 59 -13.17 -8.16 -0.78
N GLY A 60 -13.36 -9.41 -0.35
CA GLY A 60 -12.42 -10.16 0.49
C GLY A 60 -12.36 -9.70 1.96
N SER A 61 -13.30 -8.88 2.42
CA SER A 61 -13.37 -8.47 3.83
C SER A 61 -14.02 -9.56 4.69
N SER A 62 -13.31 -9.99 5.74
CA SER A 62 -13.86 -10.83 6.80
C SER A 62 -14.65 -9.99 7.80
N ALA A 63 -15.35 -10.64 8.73
CA ALA A 63 -16.03 -9.94 9.82
C ALA A 63 -15.05 -9.10 10.66
N LEU A 64 -13.82 -9.59 10.88
CA LEU A 64 -12.80 -8.91 11.68
C LEU A 64 -12.25 -7.68 10.96
N SER A 65 -11.81 -7.80 9.69
CA SER A 65 -11.30 -6.63 8.96
C SER A 65 -12.40 -5.59 8.72
N HIS A 66 -13.65 -6.02 8.51
CA HIS A 66 -14.78 -5.11 8.39
C HIS A 66 -15.05 -4.34 9.69
N ALA A 67 -15.02 -5.01 10.85
CA ALA A 67 -15.17 -4.34 12.15
C ALA A 67 -14.10 -3.27 12.36
N VAL A 68 -12.84 -3.59 12.03
CA VAL A 68 -11.72 -2.63 12.11
C VAL A 68 -11.92 -1.45 11.17
N SER A 69 -12.28 -1.66 9.91
CA SER A 69 -12.50 -0.56 8.94
C SER A 69 -13.58 0.42 9.41
N TRP A 70 -14.60 -0.05 10.13
CA TRP A 70 -15.64 0.81 10.74
C TRP A 70 -15.28 1.33 12.15
N GLY A 71 -14.11 1.01 12.68
CA GLY A 71 -13.68 1.44 14.02
C GLY A 71 -14.44 0.79 15.17
N ASN A 72 -15.09 -0.35 14.93
CA ASN A 72 -15.87 -1.05 15.93
C ASN A 72 -15.00 -2.04 16.72
N ALA A 73 -14.19 -1.51 17.66
CA ALA A 73 -13.29 -2.31 18.49
C ALA A 73 -14.03 -3.40 19.30
N LYS A 74 -15.27 -3.13 19.75
CA LYS A 74 -16.10 -4.11 20.47
C LYS A 74 -16.52 -5.28 19.60
N ALA A 75 -16.80 -5.04 18.31
CA ALA A 75 -17.06 -6.12 17.38
C ALA A 75 -15.80 -6.94 17.11
N ALA A 76 -14.64 -6.29 16.93
CA ALA A 76 -13.38 -6.98 16.77
C ALA A 76 -13.06 -7.89 17.98
N GLU A 77 -13.17 -7.37 19.20
CA GLU A 77 -13.00 -8.12 20.44
C GLU A 77 -13.95 -9.33 20.51
N ALA A 78 -15.22 -9.13 20.19
CA ALA A 78 -16.21 -10.20 20.18
C ALA A 78 -15.85 -11.30 19.17
N LEU A 79 -15.44 -10.93 17.95
CA LEU A 79 -15.07 -11.90 16.90
C LEU A 79 -13.82 -12.69 17.28
N LEU A 80 -12.82 -12.05 17.90
CA LEU A 80 -11.64 -12.72 18.44
C LEU A 80 -12.03 -13.72 19.52
N ALA A 81 -12.89 -13.33 20.46
CA ALA A 81 -13.38 -14.21 21.53
C ALA A 81 -14.24 -15.37 21.02
N LEU A 82 -14.89 -15.22 19.85
CA LEU A 82 -15.69 -16.25 19.19
C LEU A 82 -14.87 -17.17 18.27
N GLY A 83 -13.54 -16.99 18.22
CA GLY A 83 -12.65 -17.91 17.52
C GLY A 83 -12.56 -17.71 16.02
N ILE A 84 -12.72 -16.47 15.53
CA ILE A 84 -12.38 -16.16 14.13
C ILE A 84 -10.92 -16.55 13.86
N ASN A 85 -10.63 -17.09 12.67
CA ASN A 85 -9.28 -17.47 12.31
C ASN A 85 -8.38 -16.25 12.13
N VAL A 86 -7.67 -15.86 13.19
CA VAL A 86 -6.81 -14.67 13.21
C VAL A 86 -5.60 -14.83 12.29
N ALA A 87 -5.08 -16.04 12.12
CA ALA A 87 -3.98 -16.27 11.18
C ALA A 87 -4.40 -15.95 9.72
N LEU A 88 -5.66 -16.21 9.38
CA LEU A 88 -6.21 -15.93 8.05
C LEU A 88 -6.69 -14.48 7.89
N HIS A 89 -7.33 -13.92 8.91
CA HIS A 89 -8.07 -12.65 8.79
C HIS A 89 -7.46 -11.48 9.56
N GLY A 90 -6.51 -11.76 10.45
CA GLY A 90 -5.88 -10.78 11.34
C GLY A 90 -4.93 -9.83 10.61
N GLY A 91 -4.28 -10.26 9.52
CA GLY A 91 -3.29 -9.43 8.82
C GLY A 91 -3.91 -8.17 8.20
N LEU A 92 -4.99 -8.34 7.45
CA LEU A 92 -5.74 -7.22 6.86
C LEU A 92 -6.36 -6.31 7.94
N ALA A 93 -6.90 -6.92 9.00
CA ALA A 93 -7.40 -6.21 10.17
C ALA A 93 -6.30 -5.38 10.85
N LEU A 94 -5.11 -5.94 11.05
CA LEU A 94 -3.97 -5.30 11.66
C LEU A 94 -3.47 -4.11 10.82
N ARG A 95 -3.36 -4.29 9.50
CA ARG A 95 -3.04 -3.21 8.56
C ARG A 95 -4.03 -2.04 8.66
N GLY A 96 -5.32 -2.33 8.73
CA GLY A 96 -6.36 -1.31 8.92
C GLY A 96 -6.32 -0.64 10.31
N ALA A 97 -5.93 -1.36 11.36
CA ALA A 97 -5.78 -0.81 12.71
C ALA A 97 -4.54 0.08 12.84
N ALA A 98 -3.46 -0.25 12.13
CA ALA A 98 -2.19 0.47 12.12
C ALA A 98 -2.33 1.93 11.65
N GLY A 99 -3.43 2.28 10.99
CA GLY A 99 -3.79 3.65 10.62
C GLY A 99 -4.20 4.59 11.77
N GLY A 100 -3.84 4.27 13.03
CA GLY A 100 -4.02 5.19 14.16
C GLY A 100 -4.73 4.63 15.40
N ARG A 101 -4.99 3.31 15.46
CA ARG A 101 -5.70 2.68 16.60
C ARG A 101 -4.78 1.73 17.36
N LEU A 102 -3.92 2.28 18.22
CA LEU A 102 -2.92 1.51 18.97
C LEU A 102 -3.52 0.37 19.80
N ASP A 103 -4.62 0.61 20.52
CA ASP A 103 -5.22 -0.43 21.37
C ASP A 103 -5.72 -1.63 20.54
N LEU A 104 -6.25 -1.36 19.34
CA LEU A 104 -6.71 -2.39 18.43
C LEU A 104 -5.55 -3.11 17.76
N VAL A 105 -4.46 -2.41 17.46
CA VAL A 105 -3.19 -3.02 17.01
C VAL A 105 -2.69 -4.01 18.07
N LYS A 106 -2.60 -3.58 19.33
CA LYS A 106 -2.16 -4.45 20.44
C LYS A 106 -3.02 -5.70 20.57
N MET A 107 -4.34 -5.52 20.63
CA MET A 107 -5.31 -6.61 20.69
C MET A 107 -5.13 -7.61 19.55
N LEU A 108 -4.95 -7.14 18.31
CA LEU A 108 -4.80 -8.01 17.14
C LEU A 108 -3.47 -8.76 17.15
N VAL A 109 -2.37 -8.10 17.50
CA VAL A 109 -1.04 -8.73 17.62
C VAL A 109 -1.04 -9.78 18.74
N GLU A 110 -1.60 -9.47 19.91
CA GLU A 110 -1.74 -10.40 21.03
C GLU A 110 -2.62 -11.60 20.68
N ALA A 111 -3.60 -11.42 19.79
CA ALA A 111 -4.43 -12.50 19.26
C ALA A 111 -3.76 -13.33 18.14
N GLY A 112 -2.51 -13.01 17.76
CA GLY A 112 -1.74 -13.75 16.75
C GLY A 112 -1.95 -13.29 15.31
N ALA A 113 -2.36 -12.02 15.08
CA ALA A 113 -2.43 -11.47 13.74
C ALA A 113 -1.05 -11.47 13.06
N PRO A 114 -0.95 -11.86 11.77
CA PRO A 114 0.31 -11.79 11.03
C PRO A 114 0.87 -10.37 10.96
N VAL A 115 1.88 -10.07 11.78
CA VAL A 115 2.50 -8.74 11.90
C VAL A 115 3.11 -8.26 10.57
N ASN A 116 3.61 -9.20 9.77
CA ASN A 116 4.25 -8.98 8.47
C ASN A 116 3.33 -9.19 7.27
N PHE A 117 2.01 -9.09 7.44
CA PHE A 117 1.06 -9.23 6.35
C PHE A 117 1.33 -8.23 5.21
N ASN A 118 1.52 -8.71 3.98
CA ASN A 118 1.90 -7.88 2.82
C ASN A 118 1.13 -8.23 1.54
N GLU A 119 -0.07 -8.81 1.68
CA GLU A 119 -0.89 -9.16 0.52
C GLU A 119 -1.66 -7.95 -0.03
N PRO A 120 -1.89 -7.87 -1.36
CA PRO A 120 -2.75 -6.86 -1.98
C PRO A 120 -4.17 -6.82 -1.43
N ASP A 121 -4.78 -5.63 -1.39
CA ASP A 121 -6.22 -5.46 -1.20
C ASP A 121 -6.78 -4.30 -2.07
N MET A 122 -8.08 -4.05 -2.00
CA MET A 122 -8.75 -3.00 -2.79
C MET A 122 -8.29 -1.56 -2.48
N VAL A 123 -7.72 -1.31 -1.30
CA VAL A 123 -7.18 -0.02 -0.85
C VAL A 123 -5.67 0.07 -1.11
N ARG A 124 -4.96 -1.05 -1.01
CA ARG A 124 -3.51 -1.19 -1.18
C ARG A 124 -3.21 -2.34 -2.13
N PRO A 125 -3.45 -2.16 -3.45
CA PRO A 125 -3.18 -3.21 -4.45
C PRO A 125 -1.69 -3.57 -4.52
N TYR A 126 -0.83 -2.71 -3.99
CA TYR A 126 0.62 -2.94 -3.92
C TYR A 126 1.07 -3.81 -2.74
N GLY A 127 0.19 -4.11 -1.76
CA GLY A 127 0.52 -5.03 -0.68
C GLY A 127 1.37 -4.46 0.47
N GLY A 128 1.21 -3.19 0.82
CA GLY A 128 1.96 -2.60 1.95
C GLY A 128 1.70 -3.28 3.30
N THR A 129 2.70 -3.35 4.17
CA THR A 129 2.61 -3.95 5.52
C THR A 129 1.84 -3.09 6.54
N PRO A 130 1.41 -3.65 7.69
CA PRO A 130 0.95 -2.84 8.82
C PRO A 130 1.98 -1.79 9.27
N LEU A 131 3.26 -2.13 9.24
CA LEU A 131 4.33 -1.19 9.60
C LEU A 131 4.42 -0.03 8.60
N GLN A 132 4.34 -0.30 7.29
CA GLN A 132 4.25 0.73 6.25
C GLN A 132 3.02 1.63 6.44
N ALA A 133 1.86 1.05 6.73
CA ALA A 133 0.65 1.83 6.99
C ALA A 133 0.82 2.81 8.18
N ALA A 134 1.41 2.36 9.28
CA ALA A 134 1.70 3.22 10.43
C ALA A 134 2.79 4.27 10.12
N ALA A 135 3.82 3.87 9.37
CA ALA A 135 4.96 4.70 9.04
C ALA A 135 4.60 5.86 8.11
N GLY A 136 3.80 5.61 7.06
CA GLY A 136 3.36 6.64 6.14
C GLY A 136 2.45 7.70 6.79
N ILE A 137 1.71 7.35 7.85
CA ILE A 137 0.90 8.31 8.61
C ILE A 137 1.73 9.01 9.70
N GLY A 138 2.87 8.45 10.10
CA GLY A 138 3.73 9.02 11.15
C GLY A 138 3.32 8.61 12.56
N HIS A 139 2.58 7.51 12.73
CA HIS A 139 2.12 7.03 14.03
C HIS A 139 3.23 6.34 14.83
N LEU A 140 4.16 7.13 15.37
CA LEU A 140 5.33 6.65 16.11
C LEU A 140 5.03 5.59 17.20
N PRO A 141 3.97 5.71 18.04
CA PRO A 141 3.65 4.67 19.02
C PRO A 141 3.29 3.31 18.41
N ILE A 142 2.60 3.30 17.26
CA ILE A 142 2.24 2.07 16.55
C ILE A 142 3.46 1.47 15.87
N VAL A 143 4.27 2.30 15.20
CA VAL A 143 5.53 1.87 14.58
C VAL A 143 6.43 1.17 15.60
N ARG A 144 6.63 1.80 16.77
CA ARG A 144 7.41 1.22 17.87
C ARG A 144 6.87 -0.14 18.30
N TYR A 145 5.57 -0.22 18.57
CA TYR A 145 4.96 -1.46 19.03
C TYR A 145 5.06 -2.57 17.99
N LEU A 146 4.83 -2.28 16.70
CA LEU A 146 4.95 -3.27 15.63
C LEU A 146 6.40 -3.79 15.49
N LEU A 147 7.40 -2.91 15.54
CA LEU A 147 8.81 -3.30 15.52
C LEU A 147 9.20 -4.18 16.72
N GLU A 148 8.77 -3.79 17.93
CA GLU A 148 8.95 -4.59 19.15
C GLU A 148 8.23 -5.95 19.07
N ALA A 149 7.12 -6.03 18.34
CA ALA A 149 6.37 -7.26 18.06
C ALA A 149 6.93 -8.09 16.89
N GLY A 150 8.08 -7.72 16.32
CA GLY A 150 8.75 -8.49 15.27
C GLY A 150 8.31 -8.15 13.84
N ALA A 151 7.77 -6.95 13.61
CA ALA A 151 7.61 -6.44 12.25
C ALA A 151 8.98 -6.30 11.57
N ASP A 152 9.10 -6.83 10.36
CA ASP A 152 10.31 -6.71 9.54
C ASP A 152 10.24 -5.41 8.72
N PRO A 153 11.06 -4.39 9.02
CA PRO A 153 11.06 -3.13 8.30
C PRO A 153 11.62 -3.23 6.88
N ALA A 154 12.30 -4.32 6.53
CA ALA A 154 12.90 -4.52 5.21
C ALA A 154 11.91 -5.08 4.17
N ILE A 155 10.70 -5.49 4.57
CA ILE A 155 9.67 -5.96 3.64
C ILE A 155 9.29 -4.81 2.69
N LYS A 156 9.28 -5.15 1.41
CA LYS A 156 8.90 -4.25 0.33
C LYS A 156 7.52 -4.61 -0.21
N ASP A 157 6.79 -3.60 -0.61
CA ASP A 157 5.59 -3.76 -1.43
C ASP A 157 5.95 -3.98 -2.92
N SER A 158 4.93 -4.13 -3.78
CA SER A 158 5.15 -4.37 -5.21
C SER A 158 5.78 -3.19 -5.96
N TYR A 159 5.82 -2.00 -5.36
CA TYR A 159 6.53 -0.83 -5.89
C TYR A 159 7.95 -0.70 -5.35
N GLY A 160 8.37 -1.63 -4.49
CA GLY A 160 9.69 -1.62 -3.86
C GLY A 160 9.79 -0.69 -2.66
N GLU A 161 8.67 -0.11 -2.20
CA GLU A 161 8.61 0.76 -1.03
C GLU A 161 8.61 -0.07 0.26
N ARG A 162 9.21 0.49 1.31
CA ARG A 162 9.29 -0.09 2.65
C ARG A 162 8.91 0.96 3.68
N ALA A 163 8.77 0.56 4.95
CA ALA A 163 8.28 1.47 5.99
C ALA A 163 9.13 2.75 6.12
N TYR A 164 10.45 2.65 5.96
CA TYR A 164 11.34 3.81 5.96
C TYR A 164 11.05 4.80 4.82
N THR A 165 10.84 4.30 3.59
CA THR A 165 10.63 5.16 2.42
C THR A 165 9.25 5.83 2.46
N ASP A 166 8.22 5.14 2.97
CA ASP A 166 6.92 5.75 3.27
C ASP A 166 7.05 6.87 4.31
N ALA A 167 7.74 6.63 5.43
CA ALA A 167 7.98 7.67 6.44
C ALA A 167 8.76 8.86 5.87
N LYS A 168 9.74 8.61 4.99
CA LYS A 168 10.53 9.63 4.30
C LYS A 168 9.67 10.49 3.38
N ARG A 169 8.84 9.87 2.53
CA ARG A 169 7.94 10.55 1.59
C ARG A 169 7.04 11.56 2.31
N TYR A 170 6.48 11.15 3.44
CA TYR A 170 5.61 12.00 4.25
C TYR A 170 6.34 12.79 5.35
N LYS A 171 7.68 12.78 5.34
CA LYS A 171 8.56 13.64 6.17
C LYS A 171 8.46 13.38 7.68
N HIS A 172 8.17 12.14 8.08
CA HIS A 172 8.05 11.70 9.47
C HIS A 172 9.41 11.33 10.09
N LYS A 173 10.22 12.35 10.41
CA LYS A 173 11.63 12.18 10.85
C LYS A 173 11.83 11.21 12.02
N GLU A 174 11.05 11.35 13.09
CA GLU A 174 11.18 10.47 14.28
C GLU A 174 10.85 9.00 13.95
N VAL A 175 9.90 8.78 13.05
CA VAL A 175 9.57 7.44 12.56
C VAL A 175 10.70 6.88 11.71
N MET A 176 11.29 7.68 10.83
CA MET A 176 12.46 7.27 10.03
C MET A 176 13.64 6.88 10.92
N GLU A 177 13.96 7.68 11.95
CA GLU A 177 15.06 7.41 12.88
C GLU A 177 14.83 6.09 13.63
N LEU A 178 13.60 5.85 14.08
CA LEU A 178 13.24 4.59 14.72
C LEU A 178 13.38 3.40 13.77
N ILE A 179 12.78 3.47 12.58
CA ILE A 179 12.84 2.38 11.61
C ILE A 179 14.28 2.09 11.18
N TYR A 180 15.09 3.13 10.94
CA TYR A 180 16.51 3.01 10.62
C TYR A 180 17.29 2.17 11.65
N SER A 181 16.93 2.29 12.94
CA SER A 181 17.58 1.49 13.99
C SER A 181 17.26 -0.01 13.95
N TYR A 182 16.20 -0.41 13.24
CA TYR A 182 15.78 -1.80 13.05
C TYR A 182 16.14 -2.36 11.67
N GLU A 183 16.50 -1.52 10.70
CA GLU A 183 16.79 -1.96 9.35
C GLU A 183 18.23 -2.45 9.15
N PRO A 184 18.46 -3.41 8.23
CA PRO A 184 19.81 -3.74 7.77
C PRO A 184 20.52 -2.50 7.21
N LYS A 185 21.75 -2.25 7.65
CA LYS A 185 22.53 -1.06 7.26
C LYS A 185 22.76 -0.99 5.75
N GLU A 186 22.80 -2.14 5.09
CA GLU A 186 23.00 -2.28 3.64
C GLU A 186 21.89 -1.59 2.84
N LEU A 187 20.69 -1.44 3.41
CA LEU A 187 19.57 -0.72 2.77
C LEU A 187 19.77 0.80 2.75
N HIS A 188 20.75 1.32 3.49
CA HIS A 188 21.12 2.73 3.56
C HIS A 188 22.53 2.99 3.01
N ASP A 189 23.15 1.97 2.41
CA ASP A 189 24.49 2.08 1.87
C ASP A 189 24.45 2.58 0.41
N PHE A 190 24.93 3.80 0.22
CA PHE A 190 24.94 4.47 -1.08
C PHE A 190 25.75 3.72 -2.13
N ASP A 191 26.97 3.31 -1.79
CA ASP A 191 27.90 2.68 -2.75
C ASP A 191 27.38 1.32 -3.22
N ASN A 192 26.83 0.53 -2.31
CA ASN A 192 26.19 -0.74 -2.61
C ASN A 192 24.99 -0.55 -3.53
N ARG A 193 24.11 0.42 -3.23
CA ARG A 193 22.95 0.69 -4.07
C ARG A 193 23.36 1.24 -5.44
N ALA A 194 24.33 2.14 -5.50
CA ALA A 194 24.89 2.66 -6.75
C ALA A 194 25.47 1.52 -7.62
N ALA A 195 26.21 0.59 -7.02
CA ALA A 195 26.73 -0.58 -7.72
C ALA A 195 25.61 -1.50 -8.24
N GLN A 196 24.56 -1.72 -7.46
CA GLN A 196 23.37 -2.48 -7.89
C GLN A 196 22.67 -1.82 -9.08
N LEU A 197 22.40 -0.51 -9.02
CA LEU A 197 21.74 0.22 -10.11
C LEU A 197 22.58 0.24 -11.38
N LYS A 198 23.92 0.37 -11.25
CA LYS A 198 24.84 0.25 -12.38
C LYS A 198 24.73 -1.12 -13.04
N LYS A 199 24.68 -2.20 -12.24
CA LYS A 199 24.47 -3.58 -12.74
C LYS A 199 23.08 -3.76 -13.36
N ALA A 200 22.07 -3.07 -12.85
CA ALA A 200 20.72 -3.02 -13.42
C ALA A 200 20.63 -2.19 -14.72
N GLY A 201 21.73 -1.56 -15.15
CA GLY A 201 21.82 -0.85 -16.42
C GLY A 201 21.46 0.63 -16.35
N LEU A 202 21.39 1.24 -15.16
CA LEU A 202 21.29 2.68 -15.01
C LEU A 202 22.64 3.34 -15.40
N PRO A 203 22.66 4.33 -16.31
CA PRO A 203 23.89 4.98 -16.73
C PRO A 203 24.63 5.62 -15.55
N ALA A 204 25.96 5.45 -15.51
CA ALA A 204 26.81 5.99 -14.44
C ALA A 204 26.70 7.53 -14.29
N ALA A 205 26.44 8.24 -15.39
CA ALA A 205 26.20 9.68 -15.35
C ALA A 205 24.92 10.06 -14.60
N ILE A 206 23.87 9.24 -14.68
CA ILE A 206 22.61 9.43 -13.94
C ILE A 206 22.83 9.11 -12.46
N ILE A 207 23.46 7.97 -12.15
CA ILE A 207 23.78 7.58 -10.76
C ILE A 207 24.56 8.70 -10.05
N ARG A 208 25.59 9.24 -10.71
CA ARG A 208 26.40 10.34 -10.16
C ARG A 208 25.58 11.62 -9.94
N ASP A 209 24.62 11.91 -10.81
CA ASP A 209 23.81 13.13 -10.72
C ASP A 209 22.66 13.02 -9.71
N LEU A 210 22.11 11.81 -9.50
CA LEU A 210 21.11 11.55 -8.45
C LEU A 210 21.72 11.73 -7.05
N GLY A 211 22.96 11.25 -6.84
CA GLY A 211 23.68 11.45 -5.58
C GLY A 211 22.97 10.88 -4.34
N GLU A 212 23.41 11.32 -3.16
CA GLU A 212 22.91 10.82 -1.86
C GLU A 212 21.58 11.47 -1.42
N THR A 213 21.27 12.65 -1.95
CA THR A 213 20.10 13.43 -1.55
C THR A 213 19.22 13.73 -2.74
N SER A 214 17.92 13.62 -2.56
CA SER A 214 16.93 14.03 -3.55
C SER A 214 17.11 15.50 -3.96
N SER A 215 16.68 15.83 -5.18
CA SER A 215 16.77 17.18 -5.73
C SER A 215 15.46 17.63 -6.37
N ARG A 216 14.94 18.76 -5.87
CA ARG A 216 13.68 19.35 -6.32
C ARG A 216 13.90 20.30 -7.49
N VAL A 217 12.98 20.26 -8.46
CA VAL A 217 12.91 21.18 -9.59
C VAL A 217 11.53 21.83 -9.57
N GLU A 218 11.51 23.15 -9.36
CA GLU A 218 10.29 23.95 -9.50
C GLU A 218 10.00 24.22 -10.97
N MET A 219 8.72 24.17 -11.32
CA MET A 219 8.21 24.31 -12.70
C MET A 219 6.94 25.17 -12.70
N PRO A 220 7.02 26.46 -12.35
CA PRO A 220 5.84 27.33 -12.25
C PRO A 220 5.12 27.53 -13.59
N ASP A 221 5.80 27.27 -14.71
CA ASP A 221 5.27 27.39 -16.07
C ASP A 221 4.65 26.07 -16.60
N CYS A 222 4.71 24.97 -15.85
CA CYS A 222 4.09 23.69 -16.21
C CYS A 222 2.63 23.71 -15.73
N GLU A 223 1.70 23.37 -16.62
CA GLU A 223 0.27 23.69 -16.41
C GLU A 223 -0.35 22.96 -15.22
N GLN A 224 0.04 21.69 -15.04
CA GLN A 224 -0.61 20.77 -14.10
C GLN A 224 0.30 20.37 -12.92
N VAL A 225 1.62 20.60 -13.03
CA VAL A 225 2.61 20.12 -12.05
C VAL A 225 3.57 21.25 -11.69
N SER A 226 3.47 21.78 -10.47
CA SER A 226 4.33 22.90 -10.06
C SER A 226 5.75 22.48 -9.66
N TYR A 227 5.97 21.21 -9.32
CA TYR A 227 7.30 20.69 -8.99
C TYR A 227 7.43 19.17 -9.20
N ILE A 228 8.66 18.72 -9.36
CA ILE A 228 9.08 17.32 -9.17
C ILE A 228 10.27 17.25 -8.23
N GLU A 229 10.44 16.09 -7.62
CA GLU A 229 11.63 15.74 -6.85
C GLU A 229 12.28 14.50 -7.47
N PHE A 230 13.45 14.67 -8.09
CA PHE A 230 14.29 13.54 -8.46
C PHE A 230 14.81 12.87 -7.19
N GLY A 231 14.68 11.55 -7.10
CA GLY A 231 15.16 10.80 -5.95
C GLY A 231 16.68 10.79 -5.84
N SER A 232 17.20 10.37 -4.69
CA SER A 232 18.59 9.95 -4.56
C SER A 232 18.81 8.56 -5.16
N VAL A 233 20.04 8.08 -5.18
CA VAL A 233 20.38 6.68 -5.51
C VAL A 233 19.60 5.68 -4.64
N LEU A 234 19.32 6.02 -3.37
CA LEU A 234 18.58 5.15 -2.46
C LEU A 234 17.07 5.13 -2.73
N ASP A 235 16.55 6.12 -3.47
CA ASP A 235 15.11 6.26 -3.77
C ASP A 235 14.71 5.63 -5.11
N VAL A 236 15.67 5.17 -5.91
CA VAL A 236 15.36 4.51 -7.19
C VAL A 236 14.63 3.19 -6.93
N SER A 237 13.36 3.14 -7.27
CA SER A 237 12.53 1.93 -7.21
C SER A 237 12.52 1.18 -8.55
N GLU A 238 12.29 -0.14 -8.48
CA GLU A 238 12.23 -1.03 -9.63
C GLU A 238 10.75 -1.39 -9.88
N LEU A 239 10.26 -1.07 -11.07
CA LEU A 239 8.92 -1.44 -11.55
C LEU A 239 9.04 -2.45 -12.69
N GLU A 240 7.93 -3.11 -13.00
CA GLU A 240 7.85 -4.10 -14.08
C GLU A 240 6.70 -3.80 -15.05
N TYR A 241 6.95 -3.98 -16.34
CA TYR A 241 5.95 -3.91 -17.40
C TYR A 241 6.24 -4.94 -18.49
N GLY A 242 5.37 -5.94 -18.68
CA GLY A 242 5.55 -6.95 -19.72
C GLY A 242 6.91 -7.67 -19.66
N GLY A 243 7.42 -7.93 -18.46
CA GLY A 243 8.76 -8.50 -18.23
C GLY A 243 9.94 -7.51 -18.41
N LEU A 244 9.68 -6.26 -18.81
CA LEU A 244 10.67 -5.18 -18.82
C LEU A 244 10.84 -4.63 -17.40
N LYS A 245 12.10 -4.46 -16.99
CA LYS A 245 12.45 -3.69 -15.78
C LYS A 245 12.43 -2.20 -16.09
N LEU A 246 11.84 -1.42 -15.21
CA LEU A 246 11.80 0.03 -15.26
C LEU A 246 12.41 0.58 -13.97
N LEU A 247 13.32 1.56 -14.08
CA LEU A 247 13.93 2.21 -12.92
C LEU A 247 13.30 3.58 -12.74
N ASN A 248 12.46 3.74 -11.71
CA ASN A 248 11.80 5.00 -11.39
C ASN A 248 12.79 5.99 -10.78
N LEU A 249 12.79 7.23 -11.30
CA LEU A 249 13.81 8.24 -10.97
C LEU A 249 13.27 9.38 -10.10
N LEU A 250 11.96 9.43 -9.87
CA LEU A 250 11.32 10.47 -9.06
C LEU A 250 10.95 9.94 -7.67
N ALA A 251 11.19 10.76 -6.66
CA ALA A 251 10.75 10.51 -5.29
C ALA A 251 9.38 11.16 -5.01
N ASP A 252 9.09 12.32 -5.61
CA ASP A 252 7.86 13.08 -5.37
C ASP A 252 7.49 13.95 -6.58
N MET A 253 6.21 14.33 -6.66
CA MET A 253 5.67 15.21 -7.68
C MET A 253 4.39 15.89 -7.21
N ASP A 254 4.15 17.12 -7.67
CA ASP A 254 2.90 17.83 -7.41
C ASP A 254 1.69 17.21 -8.13
N ASN A 255 0.53 17.26 -7.49
CA ASN A 255 -0.81 16.90 -8.01
C ASN A 255 -1.03 15.47 -8.54
N TYR A 256 0.02 14.72 -8.89
CA TYR A 256 -0.08 13.34 -9.38
C TYR A 256 1.01 12.47 -8.76
N SER A 257 0.86 11.16 -8.95
CA SER A 257 1.89 10.19 -8.55
C SER A 257 3.20 10.44 -9.30
N SER A 258 4.31 10.46 -8.57
CA SER A 258 5.66 10.46 -9.16
C SER A 258 6.05 9.08 -9.72
N LEU A 259 5.38 8.01 -9.24
CA LEU A 259 5.70 6.63 -9.57
C LEU A 259 5.45 6.36 -11.05
N GLY A 260 6.52 6.04 -11.78
CA GLY A 260 6.43 5.73 -13.20
C GLY A 260 6.51 6.95 -14.11
N MET A 261 6.35 8.17 -13.59
CA MET A 261 6.33 9.40 -14.41
C MET A 261 7.60 9.54 -15.26
N PHE A 262 8.78 9.37 -14.66
CA PHE A 262 10.04 9.21 -15.37
C PHE A 262 10.76 7.95 -14.94
N VAL A 263 10.83 6.99 -15.86
CA VAL A 263 11.59 5.76 -15.70
C VAL A 263 12.72 5.66 -16.72
N TRP A 264 13.81 5.02 -16.33
CA TRP A 264 14.80 4.50 -17.27
C TRP A 264 14.47 3.05 -17.61
N VAL A 265 14.44 2.72 -18.90
CA VAL A 265 14.21 1.36 -19.40
C VAL A 265 15.56 0.76 -19.84
N PRO A 266 16.24 -0.07 -19.02
CA PRO A 266 17.59 -0.54 -19.34
C PRO A 266 17.66 -1.34 -20.64
N ALA A 267 16.63 -2.14 -20.92
CA ALA A 267 16.55 -2.94 -22.14
C ALA A 267 16.55 -2.09 -23.41
N HIS A 268 15.93 -0.91 -23.37
CA HIS A 268 15.78 -0.03 -24.53
C HIS A 268 16.81 1.10 -24.54
N LYS A 269 17.49 1.33 -23.41
CA LYS A 269 18.40 2.46 -23.17
C LYS A 269 17.72 3.81 -23.46
N LYS A 270 16.46 3.92 -23.05
CA LYS A 270 15.60 5.09 -23.25
C LYS A 270 14.88 5.45 -21.96
N PHE A 271 14.42 6.70 -21.89
CA PHE A 271 13.45 7.12 -20.89
C PHE A 271 12.04 6.79 -21.35
N ALA A 272 11.17 6.55 -20.39
CA ALA A 272 9.75 6.34 -20.60
C ALA A 272 8.94 6.99 -19.47
N SER A 273 7.64 7.09 -19.68
CA SER A 273 6.64 7.27 -18.63
C SER A 273 5.80 6.00 -18.55
N TYR A 274 5.54 5.51 -17.35
CA TYR A 274 4.75 4.30 -17.10
C TYR A 274 3.53 4.67 -16.26
N ASP A 275 2.35 4.57 -16.87
CA ASP A 275 1.09 4.64 -16.15
C ASP A 275 0.85 3.28 -15.48
N VAL A 276 1.01 3.25 -14.17
CA VAL A 276 0.84 2.04 -13.36
C VAL A 276 -0.62 1.62 -13.28
N GLU A 277 -1.56 2.58 -13.30
CA GLU A 277 -2.99 2.32 -13.14
C GLU A 277 -3.58 1.71 -14.42
N HIS A 278 -3.21 2.26 -15.57
CA HIS A 278 -3.64 1.76 -16.89
C HIS A 278 -2.70 0.69 -17.46
N GLN A 279 -1.54 0.47 -16.82
CA GLN A 279 -0.49 -0.44 -17.30
C GLN A 279 -0.10 -0.09 -18.75
N GLU A 280 0.35 1.14 -18.96
CA GLU A 280 0.76 1.68 -20.27
C GLU A 280 2.15 2.29 -20.18
N LEU A 281 3.05 1.88 -21.08
CA LEU A 281 4.43 2.39 -21.15
C LEU A 281 4.59 3.29 -22.37
N MET A 282 4.94 4.56 -22.16
CA MET A 282 5.17 5.54 -23.21
C MET A 282 6.65 5.86 -23.32
N LEU A 283 7.31 5.48 -24.42
CA LEU A 283 8.70 5.88 -24.65
C LEU A 283 8.80 7.39 -24.91
N LEU A 284 9.87 7.99 -24.38
CA LEU A 284 10.20 9.41 -24.59
C LEU A 284 11.42 9.51 -25.53
N PRO A 285 11.24 9.39 -26.86
CA PRO A 285 12.35 9.24 -27.81
C PRO A 285 13.30 10.45 -27.87
N ASP A 286 12.79 11.63 -27.54
CA ASP A 286 13.54 12.89 -27.54
C ASP A 286 14.07 13.28 -26.14
N ALA A 287 13.75 12.49 -25.11
CA ALA A 287 14.25 12.69 -23.76
C ALA A 287 15.72 12.27 -23.61
N THR A 288 16.46 13.11 -22.90
CA THR A 288 17.81 12.79 -22.42
C THR A 288 17.89 13.21 -20.97
N TRP A 289 18.80 12.65 -20.19
CA TRP A 289 18.96 13.03 -18.79
C TRP A 289 19.14 14.54 -18.61
N ALA A 290 19.98 15.16 -19.45
CA ALA A 290 20.21 16.61 -19.41
C ALA A 290 18.94 17.43 -19.70
N LYS A 291 18.09 16.98 -20.63
CA LYS A 291 16.81 17.65 -20.92
C LYS A 291 15.81 17.47 -19.78
N LEU A 292 15.67 16.25 -19.25
CA LEU A 292 14.79 15.96 -18.12
C LEU A 292 15.18 16.78 -16.88
N ARG A 293 16.48 16.91 -16.60
CA ARG A 293 16.96 17.71 -15.46
C ARG A 293 16.75 19.21 -15.65
N LYS A 294 16.87 19.72 -16.88
CA LYS A 294 16.80 21.17 -17.14
C LYS A 294 15.38 21.68 -17.37
N LYS A 295 14.54 20.91 -18.06
CA LYS A 295 13.17 21.29 -18.44
C LYS A 295 12.23 20.08 -18.36
N PRO A 296 11.99 19.52 -17.17
CA PRO A 296 11.13 18.34 -17.03
C PRO A 296 9.68 18.61 -17.44
N GLY A 297 9.16 19.83 -17.17
CA GLY A 297 7.77 20.21 -17.45
C GLY A 297 7.36 20.01 -18.92
N VAL A 298 8.27 20.27 -19.86
CA VAL A 298 8.00 20.03 -21.30
C VAL A 298 7.67 18.57 -21.60
N PHE A 299 8.25 17.62 -20.87
CA PHE A 299 7.93 16.21 -21.04
C PHE A 299 6.63 15.85 -20.30
N ILE A 300 6.44 16.39 -19.09
CA ILE A 300 5.25 16.15 -18.27
C ILE A 300 3.99 16.65 -18.98
N ASP A 301 3.96 17.89 -19.47
CA ASP A 301 2.81 18.43 -20.19
C ASP A 301 2.47 17.56 -21.41
N ARG A 302 3.47 17.12 -22.17
CA ARG A 302 3.28 16.25 -23.34
C ARG A 302 2.77 14.86 -22.96
N ILE A 303 3.22 14.29 -21.83
CA ILE A 303 2.70 13.02 -21.29
C ILE A 303 1.23 13.20 -20.90
N LEU A 304 0.92 14.20 -20.08
CA LEU A 304 -0.43 14.43 -19.57
C LEU A 304 -1.43 14.83 -20.66
N ASN A 305 -0.95 15.45 -21.74
CA ASN A 305 -1.76 15.79 -22.92
C ASN A 305 -1.87 14.64 -23.94
N GLY A 306 -1.27 13.47 -23.66
CA GLY A 306 -1.36 12.28 -24.52
C GLY A 306 -0.59 12.40 -25.84
N GLU A 307 0.51 13.18 -25.88
CA GLU A 307 1.32 13.33 -27.09
C GLU A 307 2.30 12.18 -27.34
N TYR A 308 2.46 11.27 -26.37
CA TYR A 308 3.27 10.06 -26.52
C TYR A 308 2.35 8.84 -26.62
N GLU A 309 2.59 8.02 -27.65
CA GLU A 309 1.84 6.80 -27.88
C GLU A 309 2.31 5.68 -26.94
N PRO A 310 1.38 4.93 -26.31
CA PRO A 310 1.72 3.73 -25.56
C PRO A 310 2.42 2.67 -26.44
N GLU A 311 3.38 1.94 -25.87
CA GLU A 311 3.92 0.74 -26.48
C GLU A 311 2.84 -0.34 -26.56
N ALA A 312 2.82 -1.07 -27.68
CA ALA A 312 2.01 -2.27 -27.78
C ALA A 312 2.51 -3.29 -26.76
N ARG A 313 1.60 -3.84 -25.93
CA ARG A 313 1.95 -4.94 -25.03
C ARG A 313 2.47 -6.10 -25.87
N ALA A 314 3.65 -6.62 -25.52
CA ALA A 314 4.09 -7.91 -26.03
C ALA A 314 3.33 -8.98 -25.25
N ASP A 315 2.41 -9.65 -25.94
CA ASP A 315 1.60 -10.78 -25.44
C ASP A 315 2.47 -11.94 -24.88
#